data_AF-A0A7I8LGY6-F1
#
_entry.id   AF-A0A7I8LGY6-F1
#
_cell.length_a   1.000
_cell.length_b   1.000
_cell.length_c   1.000
_cell.angle_alpha   90.00
_cell.angle_beta   90.00
_cell.angle_gamma   90.00
#
_symmetry.space_group_name_H-M   'P 1'
#
loop_
_entity.id
_entity.type
_entity.pdbx_description
1 polymer ?
#
loop_
_entity_poly.entity_id
_entity_poly.type
_entity_poly.pdbx_seq_one_letter_code
_entity_poly.pdbx_strand_id
1 'polypeptide(L)'
;MLLSFRFRRSLSKHAIYTRWNGEAQLVVGVYVDDLVIIGANCDDIKHFKKEMADAFKMSDLGLLHYYLGIEVRQSARGTSISQGAYAAKILERSGMVGCNPCQVPMATRLKLSKMSTEPLVDATAYRSIVGSLRYLVNTRPDLAFAVGYVSHFLEEPRKDHLAAVKQILRYVAGTKSWGLKYERKKEKQVQLTGFSDSDFAGDVDAQKSTIGIIFFLANSPITWQSMK
;
A
#
# COMPACT_ATOMS: atom_id res chain seq x y z
N MET A 1 22.42 -12.09 11.25
CA MET A 1 22.86 -11.94 9.86
C MET A 1 23.29 -10.51 9.56
N LEU A 2 22.42 -9.57 9.15
CA LEU A 2 22.87 -8.26 8.63
C LEU A 2 23.74 -7.40 9.57
N LEU A 3 23.61 -7.55 10.89
CA LEU A 3 24.45 -6.86 11.87
C LEU A 3 25.95 -7.24 11.73
N SER A 4 26.28 -8.46 11.29
CA SER A 4 27.68 -8.87 11.06
C SER A 4 28.29 -8.19 9.83
N PHE A 5 27.47 -7.65 8.92
CA PHE A 5 27.88 -6.91 7.73
C PHE A 5 27.90 -5.39 7.95
N ARG A 6 28.04 -4.95 9.21
CA ARG A 6 28.07 -3.54 9.63
C ARG A 6 26.78 -2.76 9.33
N PHE A 7 25.66 -3.45 9.14
CA PHE A 7 24.37 -2.78 9.09
C PHE A 7 23.89 -2.42 10.49
N ARG A 8 23.20 -1.28 10.58
CA ARG A 8 22.44 -0.88 11.76
C ARG A 8 20.97 -1.11 11.48
N ARG A 9 20.25 -1.70 12.43
CA ARG A 9 18.79 -1.83 12.34
C ARG A 9 18.17 -0.44 12.51
N SER A 10 17.20 -0.11 11.66
CA SER A 10 16.43 1.13 11.83
C SER A 10 15.65 1.09 13.14
N LEU A 11 15.63 2.22 13.85
CA LEU A 11 14.87 2.39 15.09
C LEU A 11 13.36 2.49 14.83
N SER A 12 12.97 2.99 13.65
CA SER A 12 11.56 3.21 13.30
C SER A 12 10.90 2.02 12.62
N LYS A 13 11.67 1.14 11.97
CA LYS A 13 11.16 -0.08 11.30
C LYS A 13 12.12 -1.25 11.47
N HIS A 14 11.71 -2.25 12.24
CA HIS A 14 12.55 -3.41 12.59
C HIS A 14 13.01 -4.26 11.39
N ALA A 15 12.27 -4.21 10.28
CA ALA A 15 12.59 -4.93 9.04
C ALA A 15 13.55 -4.18 8.10
N ILE A 16 14.00 -2.97 8.46
CA ILE A 16 14.88 -2.15 7.63
C ILE A 16 16.25 -2.04 8.29
N TYR A 17 17.28 -2.28 7.51
CA TYR A 17 18.69 -2.20 7.90
C TYR A 17 19.39 -1.19 7.00
N THR A 18 20.24 -0.34 7.58
CA THR A 18 20.99 0.67 6.83
C THR A 18 22.49 0.54 7.11
N ARG A 19 23.29 0.73 6.06
CA ARG A 19 24.75 0.80 6.13
C ARG A 19 25.19 2.11 5.47
N TRP A 20 26.02 2.86 6.19
CA TRP A 20 26.54 4.16 5.79
C TRP A 20 28.06 4.12 5.85
N ASN A 21 28.71 4.35 4.72
CA ASN A 21 30.17 4.35 4.60
C ASN A 21 30.73 5.71 4.15
N GLY A 22 30.05 6.81 4.47
CA GLY A 22 30.43 8.17 4.06
C GLY A 22 29.90 8.57 2.68
N GLU A 23 30.20 7.79 1.64
CA GLU A 23 29.79 8.08 0.25
C GLU A 23 28.57 7.27 -0.23
N ALA A 24 28.40 6.06 0.29
CA ALA A 24 27.36 5.13 -0.14
C ALA A 24 26.39 4.75 0.98
N GLN A 25 25.10 4.89 0.68
CA GLN A 25 24.00 4.42 1.52
C GLN A 25 23.41 3.15 0.93
N LEU A 26 23.52 2.04 1.67
CA LEU A 26 22.82 0.80 1.39
C LEU A 26 21.66 0.64 2.38
N VAL A 27 20.49 0.31 1.86
CA VAL A 27 19.29 0.02 2.64
C VAL A 27 18.82 -1.37 2.27
N VAL A 28 18.63 -2.22 3.27
CA VAL A 28 18.16 -3.60 3.10
C VAL A 28 16.83 -3.76 3.83
N GLY A 29 15.79 -4.12 3.08
CA GLY A 29 14.53 -4.60 3.62
C GLY A 29 14.55 -6.11 3.76
N VAL A 30 14.09 -6.63 4.88
CA VAL A 30 14.02 -8.07 5.17
C VAL A 30 12.57 -8.47 5.38
N TYR A 31 12.12 -9.50 4.67
CA TYR A 31 10.86 -10.16 4.94
C TYR A 31 11.00 -11.67 4.82
N VAL A 32 10.98 -12.37 5.95
CA VAL A 32 11.20 -13.82 6.03
C VAL A 32 12.50 -14.17 5.29
N ASP A 33 12.41 -14.84 4.14
CA ASP A 33 13.55 -15.29 3.33
C ASP A 33 13.94 -14.30 2.21
N ASP A 34 13.11 -13.28 1.97
CA ASP A 34 13.30 -12.30 0.90
C ASP A 34 14.07 -11.07 1.39
N LEU A 35 15.05 -10.64 0.60
CA LEU A 35 15.84 -9.42 0.82
C LEU A 35 15.64 -8.44 -0.34
N VAL A 36 15.27 -7.21 0.00
CA VAL A 36 15.27 -6.08 -0.94
C VAL A 36 16.47 -5.21 -0.65
N ILE A 37 17.36 -5.10 -1.63
CA ILE A 37 18.59 -4.33 -1.52
C ILE A 37 18.43 -3.05 -2.35
N ILE A 38 18.60 -1.90 -1.70
CA ILE A 38 18.51 -0.57 -2.30
C ILE A 38 19.85 0.12 -2.04
N GLY A 39 20.44 0.71 -3.07
CA GLY A 39 21.71 1.41 -2.95
C GLY A 39 21.82 2.55 -3.95
N ALA A 40 22.62 3.56 -3.61
CA ALA A 40 22.89 4.69 -4.50
C ALA A 40 23.85 4.32 -5.66
N ASN A 41 24.74 3.35 -5.42
CA ASN A 41 25.73 2.87 -6.37
C ASN A 41 25.50 1.38 -6.70
N CYS A 42 25.55 1.04 -7.98
CA CYS A 42 25.39 -0.34 -8.46
C CYS A 42 26.53 -1.25 -8.01
N ASP A 43 27.75 -0.74 -7.89
CA ASP A 43 28.92 -1.54 -7.51
C ASP A 43 28.87 -1.95 -6.04
N ASP A 44 28.37 -1.06 -5.17
CA ASP A 44 28.12 -1.39 -3.76
C ASP A 44 27.04 -2.48 -3.60
N ILE A 45 25.99 -2.42 -4.43
CA ILE A 45 24.95 -3.46 -4.46
C ILE A 45 25.55 -4.79 -4.92
N LYS A 46 26.35 -4.81 -5.99
CA LYS A 46 27.00 -6.03 -6.50
C LYS A 46 27.95 -6.62 -5.46
N HIS A 47 28.76 -5.77 -4.82
CA HIS A 47 29.69 -6.20 -3.78
C HIS A 47 28.93 -6.83 -2.61
N PHE A 48 27.90 -6.15 -2.11
CA PHE A 48 27.09 -6.68 -1.01
C PHE A 48 26.35 -7.98 -1.38
N LYS A 49 25.82 -8.09 -2.61
CA LYS A 49 25.21 -9.33 -3.10
C LYS A 49 26.21 -10.49 -3.09
N LYS A 50 27.46 -10.24 -3.46
CA LYS A 50 28.53 -11.25 -3.40
C LYS A 50 28.85 -11.65 -1.96
N GLU A 51 29.05 -10.68 -1.05
CA GLU A 51 29.28 -10.94 0.38
C GLU A 51 28.19 -11.84 0.98
N MET A 52 26.93 -11.58 0.61
CA MET A 52 25.79 -12.36 1.09
C MET A 52 25.71 -13.76 0.47
N ALA A 53 26.06 -13.91 -0.82
CA ALA A 53 26.10 -15.21 -1.50
C ALA A 53 27.22 -16.12 -0.99
N ASP A 54 28.36 -15.53 -0.59
CA ASP A 54 29.48 -16.27 -0.01
C ASP A 54 29.15 -16.76 1.42
N ALA A 55 28.36 -15.98 2.18
CA ALA A 55 28.01 -16.31 3.56
C ALA A 55 26.71 -17.15 3.69
N PHE A 56 25.79 -17.05 2.73
CA PHE A 56 24.48 -17.71 2.77
C PHE A 56 24.11 -18.29 1.41
N LYS A 57 23.39 -19.42 1.44
CA LYS A 57 22.81 -20.01 0.23
C LYS A 57 21.64 -19.14 -0.25
N MET A 58 21.93 -18.19 -1.12
CA MET A 58 20.94 -17.27 -1.69
C MET A 58 21.01 -17.25 -3.22
N SER A 59 19.89 -16.89 -3.85
CA SER A 59 19.82 -16.67 -5.30
C SER A 59 19.57 -15.19 -5.57
N ASP A 60 20.32 -14.62 -6.51
CA ASP A 60 20.04 -13.27 -7.01
C ASP A 60 18.91 -13.32 -8.04
N LEU A 61 17.77 -12.75 -7.71
CA LEU A 61 16.62 -12.62 -8.61
C LEU A 61 16.73 -11.42 -9.57
N GLY A 62 17.86 -10.71 -9.54
CA GLY A 62 18.17 -9.60 -10.42
C GLY A 62 17.58 -8.29 -9.94
N LEU A 63 17.04 -7.51 -10.88
CA LEU A 63 16.41 -6.23 -10.59
C LEU A 63 15.01 -6.47 -9.99
N LEU A 64 14.68 -5.72 -8.93
CA LEU A 64 13.39 -5.84 -8.24
C LEU A 64 12.23 -5.62 -9.22
N HIS A 65 11.45 -6.66 -9.45
CA HIS A 65 10.26 -6.64 -10.32
C HIS A 65 8.98 -7.07 -9.59
N TYR A 66 9.10 -7.78 -8.47
CA TYR A 66 7.97 -8.18 -7.63
C TYR A 66 8.40 -8.33 -6.17
N TYR A 67 7.58 -7.85 -5.23
CA TYR A 67 7.83 -8.00 -3.79
C TYR A 67 6.51 -7.99 -3.01
N LEU A 68 6.24 -9.06 -2.28
CA LEU A 68 5.05 -9.22 -1.41
C LEU A 68 3.68 -9.06 -2.09
N GLY A 69 3.57 -9.11 -3.41
CA GLY A 69 2.31 -8.78 -4.10
C GLY A 69 2.30 -7.43 -4.80
N ILE A 70 3.40 -6.67 -4.67
CA ILE A 70 3.63 -5.40 -5.36
C ILE A 70 4.52 -5.67 -6.56
N GLU A 71 4.01 -5.36 -7.75
CA GLU A 71 4.75 -5.32 -8.99
C GLU A 71 5.55 -4.02 -9.06
N VAL A 72 6.83 -4.13 -9.42
CA VAL A 72 7.76 -2.99 -9.53
C VAL A 72 8.26 -2.90 -10.96
N ARG A 73 8.10 -1.75 -11.60
CA ARG A 73 8.62 -1.47 -12.93
C ARG A 73 9.62 -0.33 -12.84
N GLN A 74 10.88 -0.64 -13.14
CA GLN A 74 11.98 0.32 -13.05
C GLN A 74 12.44 0.71 -14.45
N SER A 75 12.67 2.01 -14.66
CA SER A 75 13.13 2.57 -15.93
C SER A 75 14.09 3.73 -15.67
N ALA A 76 14.79 4.20 -16.71
CA ALA A 76 15.62 5.40 -16.64
C ALA A 76 14.82 6.66 -16.22
N ARG A 77 13.50 6.67 -16.48
CA ARG A 77 12.60 7.78 -16.14
C ARG A 77 12.09 7.73 -14.70
N GLY A 78 12.24 6.59 -14.01
CA GLY A 78 11.70 6.40 -12.67
C GLY A 78 11.17 4.99 -12.42
N THR A 79 10.52 4.82 -11.27
CA THR A 79 10.00 3.55 -10.76
C THR A 79 8.49 3.64 -10.59
N SER A 80 7.76 2.65 -11.07
CA SER A 80 6.33 2.48 -10.82
C SER A 80 6.08 1.26 -9.95
N ILE A 81 5.12 1.37 -9.04
CA ILE A 81 4.65 0.26 -8.23
C ILE A 81 3.14 0.09 -8.40
N SER A 82 2.70 -1.16 -8.57
CA SER A 82 1.29 -1.48 -8.77
C SER A 82 0.96 -2.85 -8.18
N GLN A 83 -0.33 -3.15 -8.02
CA GLN A 83 -0.80 -4.42 -7.46
C GLN A 83 -1.86 -5.05 -8.40
N GLY A 84 -1.64 -5.01 -9.71
CA GLY A 84 -2.63 -5.39 -10.71
C GLY A 84 -3.05 -6.86 -10.63
N ALA A 85 -2.07 -7.77 -10.52
CA ALA A 85 -2.34 -9.19 -10.30
C ALA A 85 -3.09 -9.44 -8.98
N TYR A 86 -2.78 -8.69 -7.93
CA TYR A 86 -3.46 -8.79 -6.64
C TYR A 86 -4.90 -8.27 -6.72
N ALA A 87 -5.13 -7.13 -7.38
CA ALA A 87 -6.47 -6.59 -7.63
C ALA A 87 -7.35 -7.60 -8.41
N ALA A 88 -6.78 -8.28 -9.42
CA ALA A 88 -7.49 -9.32 -10.16
C ALA A 88 -7.89 -10.50 -9.25
N LYS A 89 -6.98 -10.97 -8.39
CA LYS A 89 -7.26 -12.04 -7.41
C LYS A 89 -8.35 -11.64 -6.41
N ILE A 90 -8.41 -10.38 -5.97
CA ILE A 90 -9.47 -9.90 -5.09
C ILE A 90 -10.83 -10.00 -5.80
N LEU A 91 -10.91 -9.57 -7.06
CA LEU A 91 -12.15 -9.62 -7.84
C LEU A 91 -12.62 -11.06 -8.07
N GLU A 92 -11.69 -11.97 -8.36
CA GLU A 92 -11.98 -13.40 -8.48
C GLU A 92 -12.55 -13.98 -7.18
N ARG A 93 -11.85 -13.80 -6.06
CA ARG A 93 -12.26 -14.32 -4.75
C ARG A 93 -13.59 -13.74 -4.25
N SER A 94 -13.92 -12.51 -4.66
CA SER A 94 -15.18 -11.85 -4.29
C SER A 94 -16.32 -12.11 -5.27
N GLY A 95 -16.09 -12.89 -6.34
CA GLY A 95 -17.10 -13.17 -7.37
C GLY A 95 -17.48 -11.95 -8.22
N MET A 96 -16.58 -10.97 -8.32
CA MET A 96 -16.79 -9.68 -9.01
C MET A 96 -16.07 -9.59 -10.36
N VAL A 97 -15.65 -10.73 -10.91
CA VAL A 97 -15.06 -10.78 -12.27
C VAL A 97 -16.12 -10.40 -13.29
N GLY A 98 -15.77 -9.52 -14.23
CA GLY A 98 -16.70 -9.05 -15.26
C GLY A 98 -17.77 -8.08 -14.76
N CYS A 99 -17.70 -7.60 -13.52
CA CYS A 99 -18.64 -6.60 -13.03
C CYS A 99 -18.52 -5.28 -13.80
N ASN A 100 -19.65 -4.56 -13.94
CA ASN A 100 -19.64 -3.23 -14.55
C ASN A 100 -18.78 -2.27 -13.71
N PRO A 101 -17.76 -1.60 -14.27
CA PRO A 101 -16.88 -0.74 -13.49
C PRO A 101 -17.61 0.50 -12.95
N CYS A 102 -17.10 1.06 -11.85
CA CYS A 102 -17.55 2.35 -11.31
C CYS A 102 -16.42 3.38 -11.44
N GLN A 103 -16.76 4.67 -11.52
CA GLN A 103 -15.78 5.76 -11.64
C GLN A 103 -15.34 6.32 -10.28
N VAL A 104 -16.06 6.02 -9.20
CA VAL A 104 -15.74 6.49 -7.85
C VAL A 104 -15.74 5.32 -6.87
N PRO A 105 -14.78 5.28 -5.92
CA PRO A 105 -14.68 4.19 -4.94
C PRO A 105 -15.86 4.18 -3.96
N MET A 106 -16.45 5.34 -3.67
CA MET A 106 -17.57 5.50 -2.75
C MET A 106 -18.42 6.70 -3.17
N ALA A 107 -19.73 6.66 -2.90
CA ALA A 107 -20.62 7.79 -3.16
C ALA A 107 -20.39 8.91 -2.12
N THR A 108 -20.36 10.16 -2.56
CA THR A 108 -19.96 11.34 -1.77
C THR A 108 -20.83 11.61 -0.53
N ARG A 109 -22.07 11.13 -0.50
CA ARG A 109 -23.02 11.33 0.61
C ARG A 109 -23.49 10.01 1.22
N LEU A 110 -22.74 8.94 1.02
CA LEU A 110 -23.07 7.65 1.60
C LEU A 110 -22.95 7.75 3.12
N LYS A 111 -24.06 7.51 3.82
CA LYS A 111 -24.12 7.42 5.27
C LYS A 111 -24.51 6.02 5.66
N LEU A 112 -23.56 5.29 6.25
CA LEU A 112 -23.76 3.97 6.82
C LEU A 112 -23.81 4.09 8.35
N SER A 113 -24.57 3.19 8.98
CA SER A 113 -24.72 3.16 10.44
C SER A 113 -24.60 1.73 10.94
N LYS A 114 -23.93 1.56 12.08
CA LYS A 114 -23.90 0.28 12.81
C LYS A 114 -25.28 -0.19 13.22
N MET A 115 -26.21 0.75 13.42
CA MET A 115 -27.61 0.52 13.78
C MET A 115 -28.52 0.30 12.56
N SER A 116 -27.95 0.08 11.37
CA SER A 116 -28.74 -0.24 10.19
C SER A 116 -29.66 -1.44 10.43
N THR A 117 -30.89 -1.35 9.92
CA THR A 117 -31.89 -2.42 10.03
C THR A 117 -31.76 -3.47 8.93
N GLU A 118 -30.80 -3.30 8.01
CA GLU A 118 -30.52 -4.28 6.97
C GLU A 118 -30.05 -5.61 7.57
N PRO A 119 -30.35 -6.74 6.90
CA PRO A 119 -29.91 -8.06 7.36
C PRO A 119 -28.40 -8.14 7.52
N LEU A 120 -27.97 -8.89 8.54
CA LEU A 120 -26.57 -9.24 8.74
C LEU A 120 -26.03 -10.02 7.54
N VAL A 121 -24.73 -9.85 7.28
CA VAL A 121 -23.98 -10.65 6.32
C VAL A 121 -22.87 -11.41 7.04
N ASP A 122 -22.24 -12.36 6.35
CA ASP A 122 -21.11 -13.11 6.92
C ASP A 122 -19.94 -12.16 7.22
N ALA A 123 -19.68 -11.96 8.52
CA ALA A 123 -18.60 -11.13 9.02
C ALA A 123 -17.22 -11.63 8.61
N THR A 124 -17.04 -12.93 8.43
CA THR A 124 -15.75 -13.52 8.02
C THR A 124 -15.45 -13.20 6.56
N ALA A 125 -16.43 -13.42 5.68
CA ALA A 125 -16.31 -13.04 4.27
C ALA A 125 -16.09 -11.52 4.11
N TYR A 126 -16.84 -10.71 4.85
CA TYR A 126 -16.69 -9.25 4.84
C TYR A 126 -15.29 -8.81 5.28
N ARG A 127 -14.80 -9.31 6.43
CA ARG A 127 -13.46 -9.02 6.95
C ARG A 127 -12.36 -9.43 5.97
N SER A 128 -12.52 -10.58 5.31
CA SER A 128 -11.56 -11.06 4.32
C SER A 128 -11.42 -10.12 3.12
N ILE A 129 -12.55 -9.64 2.59
CA ILE A 129 -12.58 -8.69 1.46
C ILE A 129 -11.98 -7.35 1.88
N VAL A 130 -12.43 -6.78 3.02
CA VAL A 130 -11.93 -5.49 3.51
C VAL A 130 -10.44 -5.56 3.84
N GLY A 131 -9.97 -6.65 4.45
CA GLY A 131 -8.55 -6.88 4.71
C GLY A 131 -7.73 -6.94 3.42
N SER A 132 -8.26 -7.57 2.37
CA SER A 132 -7.60 -7.60 1.06
C SER A 132 -7.54 -6.21 0.40
N LEU A 133 -8.64 -5.45 0.47
CA LEU A 133 -8.67 -4.06 0.01
C LEU A 133 -7.68 -3.18 0.78
N ARG A 134 -7.53 -3.40 2.10
CA ARG A 134 -6.57 -2.68 2.92
C ARG A 134 -5.12 -2.92 2.49
N TYR A 135 -4.80 -4.12 2.00
CA TYR A 135 -3.48 -4.38 1.42
C TYR A 135 -3.28 -3.68 0.07
N LEU A 136 -4.36 -3.50 -0.72
CA LEU A 136 -4.32 -2.78 -2.00
C LEU A 136 -4.06 -1.27 -1.82
N VAL A 137 -4.47 -0.69 -0.68
CA VAL A 137 -4.23 0.72 -0.33
C VAL A 137 -2.73 1.06 -0.31
N ASN A 138 -1.82 0.10 -0.13
CA ASN A 138 -0.36 0.32 -0.15
C ASN A 138 0.18 0.88 -1.48
N THR A 139 -0.55 0.72 -2.59
CA THR A 139 -0.22 1.35 -3.88
C THR A 139 -1.35 2.21 -4.43
N ARG A 140 -2.46 2.34 -3.69
CA ARG A 140 -3.71 2.99 -4.10
C ARG A 140 -4.22 3.95 -3.02
N PRO A 141 -3.60 5.13 -2.87
CA PRO A 141 -4.02 6.13 -1.89
C PRO A 141 -5.47 6.59 -2.09
N ASP A 142 -5.96 6.57 -3.33
CA ASP A 142 -7.34 6.89 -3.71
C ASP A 142 -8.39 5.99 -3.04
N LEU A 143 -8.00 4.79 -2.58
CA LEU A 143 -8.89 3.87 -1.86
C LEU A 143 -8.90 4.09 -0.34
N ALA A 144 -7.95 4.86 0.20
CA ALA A 144 -7.68 4.90 1.64
C ALA A 144 -8.90 5.30 2.47
N PHE A 145 -9.63 6.33 2.05
CA PHE A 145 -10.86 6.77 2.72
C PHE A 145 -11.97 5.72 2.64
N ALA A 146 -12.29 5.25 1.43
CA ALA A 146 -13.39 4.31 1.22
C ALA A 146 -13.18 3.00 1.98
N VAL A 147 -11.96 2.47 1.96
CA VAL A 147 -11.58 1.24 2.69
C VAL A 147 -11.55 1.49 4.20
N GLY A 148 -11.08 2.65 4.65
CA GLY A 148 -11.14 3.07 6.05
C GLY A 148 -12.57 3.11 6.58
N TYR A 149 -13.47 3.74 5.83
CA TYR A 149 -14.88 3.89 6.21
C TYR A 149 -15.61 2.55 6.36
N VAL A 150 -15.47 1.63 5.39
CA VAL A 150 -16.10 0.30 5.47
C VAL A 150 -15.47 -0.59 6.56
N SER A 151 -14.25 -0.28 7.02
CA SER A 151 -13.59 -1.00 8.11
C SER A 151 -14.24 -0.76 9.48
N HIS A 152 -15.12 0.25 9.61
CA HIS A 152 -15.84 0.49 10.87
C HIS A 152 -16.88 -0.58 11.20
N PHE A 153 -17.28 -1.37 10.20
CA PHE A 153 -18.39 -2.33 10.30
C PHE A 153 -17.91 -3.79 10.26
N LEU A 154 -16.66 -4.06 10.67
CA LEU A 154 -16.05 -5.39 10.57
C LEU A 154 -16.63 -6.42 11.55
N GLU A 155 -17.22 -5.98 12.65
CA GLU A 155 -17.77 -6.83 13.71
C GLU A 155 -19.15 -7.36 13.34
N GLU A 156 -20.09 -6.45 13.01
CA GLU A 156 -21.46 -6.77 12.60
C GLU A 156 -21.82 -6.12 11.25
N PRO A 157 -21.26 -6.62 10.13
CA PRO A 157 -21.57 -6.08 8.80
C PRO A 157 -22.99 -6.46 8.36
N ARG A 158 -23.60 -5.58 7.56
CA ARG A 158 -24.97 -5.68 7.04
C ARG A 158 -24.99 -5.50 5.52
N LYS A 159 -26.13 -5.73 4.88
CA LYS A 159 -26.24 -5.73 3.40
C LYS A 159 -25.82 -4.41 2.75
N ASP A 160 -26.16 -3.28 3.35
CA ASP A 160 -25.75 -1.94 2.93
C ASP A 160 -24.22 -1.73 3.07
N HIS A 161 -23.61 -2.21 4.16
CA HIS A 161 -22.15 -2.21 4.32
C HIS A 161 -21.48 -3.03 3.21
N LEU A 162 -22.01 -4.21 2.90
CA LEU A 162 -21.51 -5.05 1.82
C LEU A 162 -21.72 -4.41 0.44
N ALA A 163 -22.82 -3.69 0.23
CA ALA A 163 -23.06 -2.95 -1.01
C ALA A 163 -22.00 -1.87 -1.24
N ALA A 164 -21.59 -1.15 -0.20
CA ALA A 164 -20.50 -0.19 -0.27
C ALA A 164 -19.15 -0.87 -0.63
N VAL A 165 -18.85 -2.02 -0.02
CA VAL A 165 -17.66 -2.81 -0.39
C VAL A 165 -17.71 -3.27 -1.85
N LYS A 166 -18.87 -3.71 -2.35
CA LYS A 166 -19.05 -4.07 -3.76
C LYS A 166 -18.84 -2.88 -4.70
N GLN A 167 -19.23 -1.67 -4.31
CA GLN A 167 -18.92 -0.47 -5.09
C GLN A 167 -17.40 -0.23 -5.19
N ILE A 168 -16.66 -0.38 -4.08
CA ILE A 168 -15.19 -0.27 -4.09
C ILE A 168 -14.60 -1.31 -5.05
N LEU A 169 -15.09 -2.55 -5.00
CA LEU A 169 -14.64 -3.61 -5.92
C LEU A 169 -14.93 -3.29 -7.39
N ARG A 170 -16.10 -2.72 -7.71
CA ARG A 170 -16.41 -2.25 -9.07
C ARG A 170 -15.46 -1.15 -9.54
N TYR A 171 -15.08 -0.24 -8.65
CA TYR A 171 -14.10 0.78 -8.97
C TYR A 171 -12.71 0.18 -9.20
N VAL A 172 -12.28 -0.78 -8.37
CA VAL A 172 -11.04 -1.55 -8.56
C VAL A 172 -11.06 -2.28 -9.89
N ALA A 173 -12.20 -2.86 -10.31
CA ALA A 173 -12.34 -3.52 -11.60
C ALA A 173 -12.08 -2.59 -12.80
N GLY A 174 -12.48 -1.32 -12.71
CA GLY A 174 -12.18 -0.30 -13.72
C GLY A 174 -10.74 0.22 -13.69
N THR A 175 -10.04 0.04 -12.57
CA THR A 175 -8.73 0.68 -12.29
C THR A 175 -7.65 -0.33 -11.92
N LYS A 176 -7.76 -1.57 -12.36
CA LYS A 176 -6.85 -2.68 -11.99
C LYS A 176 -5.37 -2.37 -12.20
N SER A 177 -5.03 -1.62 -13.25
CA SER A 177 -3.64 -1.29 -13.61
C SER A 177 -3.07 -0.07 -12.88
N TRP A 178 -3.86 0.60 -12.05
CA TRP A 178 -3.42 1.80 -11.35
C TRP A 178 -2.45 1.47 -10.22
N GLY A 179 -1.59 2.42 -9.93
CA GLY A 179 -0.55 2.35 -8.92
C GLY A 179 0.16 3.69 -8.81
N LEU A 180 1.34 3.69 -8.20
CA LEU A 180 2.15 4.89 -8.01
C LEU A 180 3.31 4.93 -9.00
N LYS A 181 3.69 6.15 -9.40
CA LYS A 181 4.84 6.41 -10.26
C LYS A 181 5.73 7.45 -9.59
N TYR A 182 6.99 7.09 -9.41
CA TYR A 182 8.05 7.90 -8.85
C TYR A 182 9.00 8.29 -9.98
N GLU A 183 8.93 9.54 -10.42
CA GLU A 183 9.76 10.02 -11.52
C GLU A 183 11.14 10.46 -11.02
N ARG A 184 12.18 10.12 -11.79
CA ARG A 184 13.53 10.57 -11.52
C ARG A 184 13.65 12.03 -11.95
N LYS A 185 13.54 12.95 -11.00
CA LYS A 185 13.72 14.38 -11.24
C LYS A 185 15.19 14.75 -11.25
N LYS A 186 15.54 15.73 -12.11
CA LYS A 186 16.88 16.36 -12.16
C LYS A 186 17.02 17.51 -11.17
N GLU A 187 15.93 17.97 -10.58
CA GLU A 187 15.92 19.09 -9.64
C GLU A 187 16.60 18.70 -8.33
N LYS A 188 17.48 19.59 -7.85
CA LYS A 188 18.26 19.37 -6.61
C LYS A 188 17.44 19.59 -5.33
N GLN A 189 16.26 20.20 -5.42
CA GLN A 189 15.44 20.47 -4.24
C GLN A 189 14.45 19.33 -3.99
N VAL A 190 14.71 18.60 -2.91
CA VAL A 190 13.77 17.62 -2.35
C VAL A 190 12.84 18.37 -1.40
N GLN A 191 11.60 18.63 -1.83
CA GLN A 191 10.57 19.23 -1.00
C GLN A 191 9.67 18.16 -0.39
N LEU A 192 9.42 18.26 0.92
CA LEU A 192 8.39 17.50 1.63
C LEU A 192 7.14 18.38 1.78
N THR A 193 6.01 17.90 1.26
CA THR A 193 4.71 18.61 1.32
C THR A 193 3.67 17.69 1.93
N GLY A 194 2.93 18.17 2.92
CA GLY A 194 1.83 17.43 3.55
C GLY A 194 0.51 18.13 3.33
N PHE A 195 -0.53 17.36 3.04
CA PHE A 195 -1.92 17.82 3.03
C PHE A 195 -2.70 17.07 4.11
N SER A 196 -3.58 17.78 4.78
CA SER A 196 -4.54 17.23 5.74
C SER A 196 -5.91 17.75 5.39
N ASP A 197 -6.90 16.88 5.45
CA ASP A 197 -8.32 17.20 5.32
C ASP A 197 -9.05 16.59 6.51
N SER A 198 -10.10 17.25 6.97
CA SER A 198 -10.88 16.77 8.12
C SER A 198 -12.36 16.99 7.89
N ASP A 199 -13.14 15.91 7.99
CA ASP A 199 -14.59 15.95 7.96
C ASP A 199 -15.14 15.89 9.39
N PHE A 200 -15.83 16.95 9.82
CA PHE A 200 -16.37 17.08 11.17
C PHE A 200 -17.76 16.43 11.28
N ALA A 201 -17.95 15.56 12.28
CA ALA A 201 -19.21 14.85 12.52
C ALA A 201 -19.78 14.07 11.32
N GLY A 202 -18.93 13.67 10.37
CA GLY A 202 -19.32 12.85 9.22
C GLY A 202 -19.78 11.43 9.59
N ASP A 203 -19.41 10.96 10.79
CA ASP A 203 -19.92 9.72 11.36
C ASP A 203 -21.29 9.90 12.00
N VAL A 204 -22.29 9.21 11.46
CA VAL A 204 -23.68 9.26 11.97
C VAL A 204 -23.79 8.68 13.37
N ASP A 205 -22.94 7.72 13.72
CA ASP A 205 -23.06 6.98 14.98
C ASP A 205 -22.34 7.67 16.14
N ALA A 206 -21.07 8.07 15.96
CA ALA A 206 -20.25 8.63 17.05
C ALA A 206 -19.97 10.14 16.93
N GLN A 207 -20.40 10.79 15.84
CA GLN A 207 -20.08 12.20 15.52
C GLN A 207 -18.58 12.54 15.59
N LYS A 208 -17.72 11.52 15.45
CA LYS A 208 -16.27 11.69 15.44
C LYS A 208 -15.81 12.16 14.07
N SER A 209 -14.80 13.03 14.06
CA SER A 209 -14.20 13.52 12.84
C SER A 209 -13.38 12.45 12.13
N THR A 210 -13.36 12.48 10.80
CA THR A 210 -12.43 11.67 9.99
C THR A 210 -11.35 12.58 9.45
N ILE A 211 -10.08 12.25 9.69
CA ILE A 211 -8.91 12.98 9.20
C ILE A 211 -8.25 12.17 8.07
N GLY A 212 -8.07 12.80 6.92
CA GLY A 212 -7.26 12.30 5.82
C GLY A 212 -5.91 13.02 5.79
N ILE A 213 -4.81 12.29 5.71
CA ILE A 213 -3.46 12.85 5.53
C ILE A 213 -2.79 12.21 4.32
N ILE A 214 -2.01 13.02 3.59
CA ILE A 214 -1.11 12.53 2.54
C ILE A 214 0.14 13.39 2.48
N PHE A 215 1.30 12.74 2.44
CA PHE A 215 2.61 13.39 2.32
C PHE A 215 3.25 13.04 0.98
N PHE A 216 3.85 14.05 0.37
CA PHE A 216 4.56 13.99 -0.89
C PHE A 216 6.03 14.35 -0.67
N LEU A 217 6.91 13.60 -1.31
CA LEU A 217 8.32 13.92 -1.46
C LEU A 217 8.59 14.19 -2.93
N ALA A 218 9.06 15.38 -3.28
CA ALA A 218 9.30 15.80 -4.66
C ALA A 218 8.08 15.55 -5.59
N ASN A 219 6.88 15.86 -5.11
CA ASN A 219 5.57 15.63 -5.75
C ASN A 219 5.18 14.15 -5.95
N SER A 220 5.87 13.22 -5.31
CA SER A 220 5.48 11.80 -5.30
C SER A 220 4.92 11.40 -3.95
N PRO A 221 3.75 10.73 -3.87
CA PRO A 221 3.16 10.34 -2.59
C PRO A 221 4.01 9.27 -1.90
N ILE A 222 4.35 9.50 -0.63
CA ILE A 222 5.22 8.62 0.17
C ILE A 222 4.50 7.99 1.36
N THR A 223 3.45 8.62 1.89
CA THR A 223 2.61 8.05 2.94
C THR A 223 1.25 8.73 2.94
N TRP A 224 0.21 7.98 3.28
CA TRP A 224 -1.17 8.46 3.35
C TRP A 224 -1.92 7.63 4.38
N GLN A 225 -2.93 8.25 4.97
CA GLN A 225 -3.78 7.59 5.95
C GLN A 225 -5.14 8.27 5.99
N SER A 226 -6.19 7.48 6.20
CA SER A 226 -7.49 7.99 6.65
C SER A 226 -7.73 7.42 8.04
N MET A 227 -7.99 8.31 8.99
CA MET A 227 -8.14 8.01 10.42
C MET A 227 -9.47 8.56 10.90
N LYS A 228 -10.10 7.83 11.81
CA LYS A 228 -11.24 8.27 12.59
C LYS A 228 -10.80 8.37 14.06
#